data_AF-A0A4Q1CEY4-F1
#
_entry.id   AF-A0A4Q1CEY4-F1
#
_cell.length_a   1.000
_cell.length_b   1.000
_cell.length_c   1.000
_cell.angle_alpha   90.00
_cell.angle_beta   90.00
_cell.angle_gamma   90.00
#
_symmetry.space_group_name_H-M   'P 1'
#
loop_
_entity.id
_entity.type
_entity.pdbx_description
1 polymer ?
#
loop_
_entity_poly.entity_id
_entity_poly.type
_entity_poly.pdbx_seq_one_letter_code
_entity_poly.pdbx_strand_id
1 'polypeptide(L)'
;MKKQILLLLLVASAVLTQAQVYRSKQTITREEQLNEQYCSSLFKTAHGTIFDFTDEVTAQGFTNVLQWLQGRVAGLTIYTTRTGVTLPFIRNQLATVFIDEMPVEHAYAGIINPADIAMIKIIKGPFGGNMLYGSGGAVAIYTLRGDEG
;
A
#
# COMPACT_ATOMS: atom_id res chain seq x y z
N MET A 1 52.03 6.92 -34.13
CA MET A 1 50.79 6.10 -34.26
C MET A 1 50.25 5.63 -32.90
N LYS A 2 51.04 5.02 -32.01
CA LYS A 2 50.58 4.51 -30.68
C LYS A 2 49.95 5.56 -29.73
N LYS A 3 50.46 6.80 -29.71
CA LYS A 3 49.94 7.88 -28.84
C LYS A 3 48.55 8.38 -29.25
N GLN A 4 48.21 8.34 -30.54
CA GLN A 4 46.89 8.78 -31.02
C GLN A 4 45.80 7.73 -30.73
N ILE A 5 46.16 6.45 -30.76
CA ILE A 5 45.26 5.34 -30.36
C ILE A 5 44.95 5.43 -28.87
N LEU A 6 45.94 5.76 -28.03
CA LEU A 6 45.74 5.91 -26.58
C LEU A 6 44.82 7.09 -26.24
N LEU A 7 44.95 8.21 -26.95
CA LEU A 7 44.09 9.38 -26.75
C LEU A 7 42.63 9.08 -27.14
N LEU A 8 42.42 8.38 -28.25
CA LEU A 8 41.08 7.96 -28.71
C LEU A 8 40.41 6.99 -27.72
N LEU A 9 41.17 6.07 -27.13
CA LEU A 9 40.69 5.14 -26.10
C LEU A 9 40.30 5.84 -24.79
N LEU A 10 41.03 6.90 -24.41
CA LEU A 10 40.77 7.67 -23.19
C LEU A 10 39.55 8.60 -23.35
N VAL A 11 39.34 9.14 -24.54
CA VAL A 11 38.11 9.89 -24.86
C VAL A 11 36.89 8.95 -24.88
N ALA A 12 37.03 7.72 -25.37
CA ALA A 12 35.94 6.74 -25.39
C ALA A 12 35.48 6.33 -23.98
N SER A 13 36.39 6.18 -23.01
CA SER A 13 36.02 5.84 -21.63
C SER A 13 35.30 6.97 -20.90
N ALA A 14 35.63 8.23 -21.19
CA ALA A 14 34.98 9.41 -20.60
C ALA A 14 33.54 9.66 -21.10
N VAL A 15 33.18 9.15 -22.29
CA VAL A 15 31.82 9.26 -22.84
C VAL A 15 30.88 8.20 -22.24
N LEU A 16 31.40 7.01 -21.93
CA LEU A 16 30.60 5.93 -21.33
C LEU A 16 30.14 6.22 -19.89
N THR A 17 30.90 6.99 -19.12
CA THR A 17 30.53 7.36 -17.75
C THR A 17 29.37 8.37 -17.69
N GLN A 18 29.26 9.29 -18.66
CA GLN A 18 28.16 10.26 -18.67
C GLN A 18 26.80 9.63 -19.01
N ALA A 19 26.78 8.53 -19.77
CA ALA A 19 25.56 7.81 -20.09
C ALA A 19 24.93 7.12 -18.86
N GLN A 20 25.71 6.78 -17.82
CA GLN A 20 25.20 6.16 -16.60
C GLN A 20 24.62 7.16 -15.59
N VAL A 21 24.94 8.45 -15.73
CA VAL A 21 24.54 9.51 -14.77
C VAL A 21 23.16 10.09 -15.09
N TYR A 22 22.60 9.80 -16.27
CA TYR A 22 21.16 9.95 -16.54
C TYR A 22 20.36 8.82 -15.86
N ARG A 23 20.54 8.67 -14.55
CA ARG A 23 19.63 7.93 -13.69
C ARG A 23 18.29 8.66 -13.79
N SER A 24 17.36 8.11 -14.56
CA SER A 24 16.02 8.66 -14.72
C SER A 24 15.48 9.02 -13.34
N LYS A 25 15.02 10.25 -13.17
CA LYS A 25 14.32 10.68 -11.97
C LYS A 25 13.06 9.82 -11.91
N GLN A 26 13.13 8.72 -11.17
CA GLN A 26 12.09 7.71 -11.11
C GLN A 26 10.83 8.44 -10.62
N THR A 27 9.81 8.52 -11.49
CA THR A 27 8.56 9.21 -11.14
C THR A 27 7.87 8.32 -10.13
N ILE A 28 7.97 8.70 -8.85
CA ILE A 28 7.35 7.98 -7.74
C ILE A 28 5.84 7.98 -7.99
N THR A 29 5.24 6.80 -8.05
CA THR A 29 3.80 6.66 -8.30
C THR A 29 3.01 7.20 -7.09
N ARG A 30 1.72 7.53 -7.28
CA ARG A 30 0.88 8.01 -6.17
C ARG A 30 0.79 6.99 -5.03
N GLU A 31 0.65 5.71 -5.37
CA GLU A 31 0.67 4.60 -4.40
C GLU A 31 1.96 4.56 -3.58
N GLU A 32 3.09 4.82 -4.23
CA GLU A 32 4.41 4.80 -3.60
C GLU A 32 4.63 6.05 -2.72
N GLN A 33 4.10 7.21 -3.12
CA GLN A 33 4.05 8.41 -2.26
C GLN A 33 3.23 8.17 -0.99
N LEU A 34 2.03 7.59 -1.14
CA LEU A 34 1.16 7.21 -0.02
C LEU A 34 1.86 6.22 0.93
N ASN A 35 2.51 5.20 0.37
CA ASN A 35 3.29 4.23 1.15
C ASN A 35 4.42 4.90 1.94
N GLU A 36 5.09 5.89 1.35
CA GLU A 36 6.14 6.64 2.03
C GLU A 36 5.60 7.55 3.15
N GLN A 37 4.43 8.16 2.92
CA GLN A 37 3.81 9.14 3.81
C GLN A 37 3.18 8.50 5.05
N TYR A 38 2.43 7.41 4.90
CA TYR A 38 1.63 6.84 6.00
C TYR A 38 2.20 5.54 6.57
N CYS A 39 2.81 4.68 5.74
CA CYS A 39 3.33 3.40 6.24
C CYS A 39 4.67 3.58 6.96
N SER A 40 4.87 2.80 8.02
CA SER A 40 6.10 2.72 8.79
C SER A 40 6.75 1.34 8.63
N SER A 41 8.08 1.30 8.76
CA SER A 41 8.90 0.09 8.91
C SER A 41 8.42 -1.12 8.10
N LEU A 42 7.80 -2.10 8.77
CA LEU A 42 7.36 -3.36 8.19
C LEU A 42 6.18 -3.18 7.22
N PHE A 43 5.24 -2.29 7.52
CA PHE A 43 4.12 -2.01 6.63
C PHE A 43 4.60 -1.34 5.36
N LYS A 44 5.62 -0.47 5.43
CA LYS A 44 6.22 0.18 4.26
C LYS A 44 6.84 -0.82 3.29
N THR A 45 7.55 -1.82 3.81
CA THR A 45 8.24 -2.85 2.99
C THR A 45 7.32 -3.98 2.51
N ALA A 46 6.17 -4.17 3.16
CA ALA A 46 5.20 -5.18 2.74
C ALA A 46 4.62 -4.86 1.36
N HIS A 47 4.65 -5.83 0.45
CA HIS A 47 3.99 -5.68 -0.85
C HIS A 47 2.47 -5.74 -0.68
N GLY A 48 1.77 -4.74 -1.21
CA GLY A 48 0.33 -4.66 -1.13
C GLY A 48 -0.25 -3.77 -2.22
N THR A 49 -1.56 -3.89 -2.41
CA THR A 49 -2.32 -2.96 -3.27
C THR A 49 -2.72 -1.76 -2.43
N ILE A 50 -2.41 -0.55 -2.89
CA ILE A 50 -2.73 0.69 -2.18
C ILE A 50 -3.89 1.39 -2.89
N PHE A 51 -4.85 1.86 -2.10
CA PHE A 51 -5.94 2.71 -2.55
C PHE A 51 -5.80 4.07 -1.89
N ASP A 52 -5.84 5.11 -2.70
CA ASP A 52 -5.95 6.49 -2.25
C ASP A 52 -7.40 6.79 -1.90
N PHE A 53 -7.65 7.34 -0.73
CA PHE A 53 -8.98 7.72 -0.27
C PHE A 53 -9.17 9.23 -0.11
N THR A 54 -8.12 10.04 -0.31
CA THR A 54 -8.22 11.50 -0.12
C THR A 54 -9.22 12.17 -1.05
N ASP A 55 -9.46 11.59 -2.24
CA ASP A 55 -10.39 12.10 -3.25
C ASP A 55 -11.41 11.04 -3.73
N GLU A 56 -11.63 9.98 -2.94
CA GLU A 56 -12.40 8.81 -3.39
C GLU A 56 -13.92 9.00 -3.21
N VAL A 57 -14.54 9.71 -4.16
CA VAL A 57 -15.98 10.02 -4.16
C VAL A 57 -16.85 8.75 -4.15
N THR A 58 -16.39 7.64 -4.73
CA THR A 58 -17.21 6.41 -4.78
C THR A 58 -17.36 5.75 -3.41
N ALA A 59 -16.53 6.10 -2.43
CA ALA A 59 -16.61 5.58 -1.08
C ALA A 59 -17.69 6.25 -0.23
N GLN A 60 -18.18 7.43 -0.61
CA GLN A 60 -19.19 8.21 0.14
C GLN A 60 -20.55 7.50 0.26
N GLY A 61 -20.86 6.57 -0.64
CA GLY A 61 -22.08 5.77 -0.58
C GLY A 61 -22.03 4.58 0.39
N PHE A 62 -20.87 4.32 1.00
CA PHE A 62 -20.64 3.16 1.87
C PHE A 62 -20.54 3.60 3.32
N THR A 63 -21.26 2.92 4.20
CA THR A 63 -21.16 3.12 5.65
C THR A 63 -19.88 2.51 6.23
N ASN A 64 -19.31 1.53 5.54
CA ASN A 64 -18.13 0.80 5.98
C ASN A 64 -17.18 0.61 4.80
N VAL A 65 -15.93 1.04 5.00
CA VAL A 65 -14.92 0.99 3.94
C VAL A 65 -14.56 -0.44 3.50
N LEU A 66 -14.69 -1.43 4.39
CA LEU A 66 -14.45 -2.82 4.02
C LEU A 66 -15.42 -3.30 2.94
N GLN A 67 -16.67 -2.83 2.97
CA GLN A 67 -17.65 -3.14 1.93
C GLN A 67 -17.29 -2.51 0.59
N TRP A 68 -16.72 -1.30 0.61
CA TRP A 68 -16.24 -0.65 -0.62
C TRP A 68 -15.15 -1.47 -1.33
N LEU A 69 -14.28 -2.14 -0.57
CA LEU A 69 -13.21 -2.99 -1.15
C LEU A 69 -13.73 -4.22 -1.89
N GLN A 70 -15.00 -4.60 -1.70
CA GLN A 70 -15.59 -5.76 -2.35
C GLN A 70 -15.59 -5.58 -3.89
N GLY A 71 -15.05 -6.57 -4.59
CA GLY A 71 -14.93 -6.55 -6.06
C GLY A 71 -13.80 -5.66 -6.59
N ARG A 72 -13.12 -4.87 -5.74
CA ARG A 72 -11.97 -4.03 -6.13
C ARG A 72 -10.62 -4.71 -5.88
N VAL A 73 -10.60 -5.69 -4.98
CA VAL A 73 -9.40 -6.44 -4.63
C VAL A 73 -9.55 -7.90 -5.05
N ALA A 74 -8.66 -8.35 -5.93
CA ALA A 74 -8.64 -9.76 -6.34
C ALA A 74 -8.42 -10.69 -5.15
N GLY A 75 -9.35 -11.63 -4.98
CA GLY A 75 -9.33 -12.62 -3.91
C GLY A 75 -9.72 -12.09 -2.53
N LEU A 76 -10.25 -10.87 -2.43
CA LEU A 76 -10.89 -10.36 -1.21
C LEU A 76 -12.40 -10.63 -1.26
N THR A 77 -12.91 -11.30 -0.24
CA THR A 77 -14.35 -11.49 -0.02
C THR A 77 -14.71 -10.88 1.32
N ILE A 78 -15.81 -10.14 1.37
CA ILE A 78 -16.32 -9.53 2.59
C ILE A 78 -17.54 -10.34 3.04
N TYR A 79 -17.51 -10.82 4.28
CA TYR A 79 -18.65 -11.47 4.91
C TYR A 79 -19.22 -10.56 5.99
N THR A 80 -20.55 -10.57 6.14
CA THR A 80 -21.21 -9.89 7.25
C THR A 80 -21.92 -10.92 8.09
N THR A 81 -21.64 -10.93 9.39
CA THR A 81 -22.30 -11.84 10.33
C THR A 81 -23.75 -11.39 10.57
N ARG A 82 -24.57 -12.26 11.17
CA ARG A 82 -25.94 -11.90 11.60
C ARG A 82 -25.97 -10.74 12.61
N THR A 83 -24.86 -10.51 13.32
CA THR A 83 -24.70 -9.41 14.28
C THR A 83 -24.19 -8.12 13.64
N GLY A 84 -24.00 -8.08 12.31
CA GLY A 84 -23.55 -6.90 11.57
C GLY A 84 -22.02 -6.72 11.52
N VAL A 85 -21.23 -7.64 12.08
CA VAL A 85 -19.77 -7.57 12.05
C VAL A 85 -19.27 -7.91 10.65
N THR A 86 -18.37 -7.07 10.12
CA THR A 86 -17.82 -7.24 8.77
C THR A 86 -16.44 -7.91 8.85
N LEU A 87 -16.28 -9.03 8.15
CA LEU A 87 -15.10 -9.88 8.18
C LEU A 87 -14.46 -9.93 6.79
N PRO A 88 -13.25 -9.38 6.60
CA PRO A 88 -12.51 -9.49 5.35
C PRO A 88 -11.78 -10.83 5.27
N PHE A 89 -11.96 -11.54 4.16
CA PHE A 89 -11.25 -12.77 3.85
C PHE A 89 -10.41 -12.59 2.59
N ILE A 90 -9.12 -12.83 2.68
CA ILE A 90 -8.20 -12.82 1.53
C ILE A 90 -7.84 -14.27 1.22
N ARG A 91 -8.16 -14.74 0.00
CA ARG A 91 -7.89 -16.12 -0.46
C ARG A 91 -8.41 -17.17 0.53
N ASN A 92 -9.66 -17.00 0.96
CA ASN A 92 -10.35 -17.86 1.93
C ASN A 92 -9.70 -17.94 3.33
N GLN A 93 -8.84 -16.98 3.69
CA GLN A 93 -8.29 -16.83 5.03
C GLN A 93 -8.74 -15.51 5.64
N LEU A 94 -9.13 -15.53 6.92
CA LEU A 94 -9.53 -14.31 7.63
C LEU A 94 -8.34 -13.34 7.66
N ALA A 95 -8.55 -12.13 7.17
CA ALA A 95 -7.56 -11.09 7.18
C ALA A 95 -7.61 -10.29 8.48
N THR A 96 -6.44 -9.86 8.95
CA THR A 96 -6.33 -9.00 10.12
C THR A 96 -6.48 -7.55 9.68
N VAL A 97 -7.28 -6.77 10.43
CA VAL A 97 -7.47 -5.35 10.16
C VAL A 97 -6.55 -4.55 11.08
N PHE A 98 -5.85 -3.58 10.50
CA PHE A 98 -5.02 -2.63 11.20
C PHE A 98 -5.55 -1.22 10.94
N ILE A 99 -5.61 -0.38 11.98
CA ILE A 99 -5.84 1.05 11.85
C ILE A 99 -4.56 1.73 12.30
N ASP A 100 -3.94 2.52 11.42
CA ASP A 100 -2.68 3.20 11.71
C ASP A 100 -1.63 2.24 12.32
N GLU A 101 -1.53 1.05 11.72
CA GLU A 101 -0.61 -0.03 12.10
C GLU A 101 -0.89 -0.72 13.43
N MET A 102 -1.97 -0.33 14.10
CA MET A 102 -2.46 -0.98 15.30
C MET A 102 -3.52 -2.03 14.95
N PRO A 103 -3.37 -3.30 15.38
CA PRO A 103 -4.36 -4.33 15.12
C PRO A 103 -5.66 -3.99 15.85
N VAL A 104 -6.79 -4.15 15.16
CA VAL A 104 -8.12 -3.93 15.72
C VAL A 104 -8.99 -5.15 15.56
N GLU A 105 -9.92 -5.33 16.50
CA GLU A 105 -10.95 -6.35 16.36
C GLU A 105 -11.94 -5.97 15.26
N HIS A 106 -12.41 -6.96 14.50
CA HIS A 106 -13.28 -6.75 13.34
C HIS A 106 -14.59 -6.02 13.65
N ALA A 107 -15.08 -6.12 14.89
CA ALA A 107 -16.25 -5.37 15.35
C ALA A 107 -16.04 -3.85 15.28
N TYR A 108 -14.82 -3.36 15.51
CA TYR A 108 -14.47 -1.94 15.44
C TYR A 108 -14.12 -1.48 14.02
N ALA A 109 -13.54 -2.38 13.21
CA ALA A 109 -13.20 -2.08 11.82
C ALA A 109 -14.42 -1.64 10.98
N GLY A 110 -15.62 -2.10 11.33
CA GLY A 110 -16.84 -1.74 10.63
C GLY A 110 -17.41 -0.36 10.92
N ILE A 111 -16.80 0.40 11.82
CA ILE A 111 -17.27 1.71 12.28
C ILE A 111 -16.55 2.87 11.58
N ILE A 112 -15.44 2.58 10.86
CA ILE A 112 -14.64 3.62 10.22
C ILE A 112 -15.38 4.15 8.98
N ASN A 113 -15.69 5.45 9.02
CA ASN A 113 -16.27 6.16 7.90
C ASN A 113 -15.22 6.33 6.79
N PRO A 114 -15.54 6.01 5.52
CA PRO A 114 -14.61 6.26 4.42
C PRO A 114 -14.11 7.70 4.28
N ALA A 115 -14.88 8.69 4.77
CA ALA A 115 -14.49 10.09 4.75
C ALA A 115 -13.28 10.42 5.64
N ASP A 116 -13.00 9.59 6.65
CA ASP A 116 -11.91 9.82 7.62
C ASP A 116 -10.62 9.07 7.22
N ILE A 117 -10.60 8.46 6.03
CA ILE A 117 -9.53 7.57 5.58
C ILE A 117 -8.66 8.28 4.55
N ALA A 118 -7.36 8.25 4.76
CA ALA A 118 -6.39 8.74 3.78
C ALA A 118 -6.04 7.67 2.76
N MET A 119 -5.78 6.45 3.23
CA MET A 119 -5.39 5.35 2.35
C MET A 119 -5.71 3.99 2.94
N ILE A 120 -5.79 2.99 2.06
CA ILE A 120 -5.89 1.58 2.44
C ILE A 120 -4.82 0.79 1.73
N LYS A 121 -4.12 -0.06 2.48
CA LYS A 121 -3.13 -1.00 1.95
C LYS A 121 -3.55 -2.45 2.20
N ILE A 122 -3.68 -3.22 1.12
CA ILE A 122 -4.06 -4.63 1.16
C ILE A 122 -2.85 -5.53 0.94
N ILE A 123 -2.43 -6.22 2.01
CA ILE A 123 -1.29 -7.13 2.01
C ILE A 123 -1.83 -8.55 1.89
N LYS A 124 -1.68 -9.17 0.70
CA LYS A 124 -2.31 -10.48 0.42
C LYS A 124 -1.50 -11.69 0.89
N GLY A 125 -0.22 -11.49 1.19
CA GLY A 125 0.72 -12.54 1.60
C GLY A 125 1.04 -12.50 3.09
N PRO A 126 1.80 -13.49 3.58
CA PRO A 126 2.35 -13.45 4.93
C PRO A 126 3.20 -12.18 5.11
N PHE A 127 3.00 -11.50 6.23
CA PHE A 127 3.83 -10.37 6.64
C PHE A 127 3.99 -10.38 8.16
N GLY A 128 5.14 -9.91 8.65
CA GLY A 128 5.50 -10.06 10.06
C GLY A 128 4.54 -9.39 11.04
N GLY A 129 3.79 -8.36 10.63
CA GLY A 129 2.86 -7.65 11.51
C GLY A 129 1.59 -8.46 11.82
N ASN A 130 1.27 -9.50 11.03
CA ASN A 130 0.18 -10.44 11.30
C ASN A 130 0.65 -11.75 11.93
N MET A 131 1.94 -11.92 12.22
CA MET A 131 2.46 -13.21 12.67
C MET A 131 1.83 -13.69 13.99
N LEU A 132 1.32 -12.77 14.81
CA LEU A 132 0.63 -13.06 16.07
C LEU A 132 -0.90 -13.10 15.95
N TYR A 133 -1.46 -12.65 14.83
CA TYR A 133 -2.89 -12.39 14.68
C TYR A 133 -3.57 -13.28 13.62
N GLY A 134 -2.79 -14.04 12.84
CA GLY A 134 -3.30 -15.06 11.93
C GLY A 134 -2.40 -15.36 10.74
N SER A 135 -2.78 -16.37 9.96
CA SER A 135 -2.10 -16.76 8.71
C SER A 135 -2.63 -16.03 7.47
N GLY A 136 -3.71 -15.25 7.61
CA GLY A 136 -4.30 -14.50 6.50
C GLY A 136 -3.48 -13.30 6.05
N GLY A 137 -3.99 -12.58 5.05
CA GLY A 137 -3.46 -11.27 4.69
C GLY A 137 -3.82 -10.19 5.72
N ALA A 138 -3.51 -8.94 5.40
CA ALA A 138 -3.97 -7.78 6.16
C ALA A 138 -4.67 -6.73 5.30
N VAL A 139 -5.56 -6.01 5.98
CA VAL A 139 -6.16 -4.76 5.54
C VAL A 139 -5.66 -3.69 6.48
N ALA A 140 -4.70 -2.88 6.04
CA ALA A 140 -4.21 -1.72 6.80
C ALA A 140 -4.94 -0.47 6.33
N ILE A 141 -5.62 0.20 7.26
CA ILE A 141 -6.39 1.42 7.05
C ILE A 141 -5.62 2.54 7.74
N TYR A 142 -5.40 3.64 7.02
CA TYR A 142 -4.72 4.82 7.56
C TYR A 142 -5.69 5.99 7.57
N THR A 143 -5.80 6.65 8.71
CA THR A 143 -6.70 7.79 8.89
C THR A 143 -6.09 9.08 8.35
N LEU A 144 -6.95 10.04 7.99
CA LEU A 144 -6.51 11.39 7.65
C LEU A 144 -5.78 12.02 8.84
N ARG A 145 -4.64 12.68 8.57
CA ARG A 145 -3.97 13.47 9.60
C ARG A 145 -4.73 14.79 9.80
N GLY A 146 -4.56 15.41 10.97
CA GLY A 146 -5.34 16.59 11.36
C GLY A 146 -5.19 17.82 10.44
N ASP A 147 -4.22 17.81 9.54
CA ASP A 147 -3.96 18.82 8.51
C ASP A 147 -4.56 18.47 7.12
N GLU A 148 -5.20 17.30 6.98
CA GLU A 148 -5.67 16.72 5.72
C GLU A 148 -7.21 16.60 5.63
N GLY A 149 -7.93 16.95 6.69
CA GLY A 149 -9.40 16.81 6.83
C GLY A 149 -10.21 18.10 6.66
#